data_AF-A0A950REZ5-F1
#
_entry.id   AF-A0A950REZ5-F1
#
_cell.length_a   1.000
_cell.length_b   1.000
_cell.length_c   1.000
_cell.angle_alpha   90.00
_cell.angle_beta   90.00
_cell.angle_gamma   90.00
#
_symmetry.space_group_name_H-M   'P 1'
#
loop_
_entity.id
_entity.type
_entity.pdbx_description
1 polymer ?
#
loop_
_entity_poly.entity_id
_entity_poly.type
_entity_poly.pdbx_seq_one_letter_code
_entity_poly.pdbx_strand_id
1 'polypeptide(L)'
;MRQDLRVAVYARVSSEQQAGESTIASQLAALETRVAADGLALPPEHGFADDGYSGATLVRPALERLRDFAASGGLDRVYVHSPDRLARRYAYQVLLVDELRRAGVEIVFLNRQIGASPEDDLLLQVQGMVAEYERAKILERSRRGKRHAARRGSVNVLGGAPYGYRYAGKHDGGGVARYEVVEEQARVVRQVFDWVGRDRASIGEVCRRLRQQGRPTSHGKLAWDRTTVWAMLRNPTYVGEAAFGKTRAGPRPARPRPVRGGSEQPRRAHGLYDVPPAEWISVPVPRLVEPALFDAVREQLAENRRRSRQSARGARYLLQGLVVCATCGYAYYGKAISLRSAKGRRRDYAYYRCCGSDAYRFGGQRACTNAQVRTDRLDEAVWHEVERLLRDPARIATEHERRLADAQRHGVDAPDLAGAEAQLAKLRRGLGRLIDSYAEGLIERAEFEPRVAGLRQRIGGWETQIRAMRDEVALRTTLSLVIGQLEDFARRVHDRVAEVDWRARRDLIRMLVKRVEIDRDDVNVVFRIDPAPPPPGPRSAGEGNILQGCGRRGFPLTRQCVPPRTR
;
A
#
# COMPACT_ATOMS: atom_id res chain seq x y z
N MET A 1 40.07 38.60 -3.14
CA MET A 1 38.97 39.04 -4.03
C MET A 1 37.69 38.97 -3.24
N ARG A 2 37.01 40.11 -2.95
CA ARG A 2 35.63 40.05 -2.45
C ARG A 2 34.80 39.44 -3.57
N GLN A 3 34.09 38.34 -3.29
CA GLN A 3 33.11 37.82 -4.26
C GLN A 3 31.98 38.85 -4.31
N ASP A 4 31.68 39.36 -5.50
CA ASP A 4 30.52 40.23 -5.72
C ASP A 4 29.25 39.40 -5.48
N LEU A 5 28.71 39.48 -4.27
CA LEU A 5 27.47 38.82 -3.90
C LEU A 5 26.32 39.43 -4.70
N ARG A 6 25.57 38.60 -5.41
CA ARG A 6 24.39 39.01 -6.14
C ARG A 6 23.21 39.09 -5.18
N VAL A 7 22.63 40.28 -5.07
CA VAL A 7 21.56 40.57 -4.11
C VAL A 7 20.27 40.95 -4.81
N ALA A 8 19.15 40.69 -4.12
CA ALA A 8 17.82 41.14 -4.53
C ALA A 8 17.03 41.68 -3.35
N VAL A 9 16.01 42.49 -3.64
CA VAL A 9 15.07 43.03 -2.65
C VAL A 9 13.65 42.58 -2.97
N TYR A 10 12.86 42.31 -1.93
CA TYR A 10 11.43 41.99 -2.07
C TYR A 10 10.54 42.91 -1.23
N ALA A 11 9.56 43.52 -1.86
CA ALA A 11 8.57 44.40 -1.24
C ALA A 11 7.12 44.02 -1.61
N ARG A 12 6.18 44.29 -0.69
CA ARG A 12 4.76 43.97 -0.89
C ARG A 12 3.83 44.90 -0.12
N VAL A 13 2.71 45.30 -0.75
CA VAL A 13 1.54 45.87 -0.08
C VAL A 13 0.24 45.26 -0.62
N SER A 14 -0.80 45.19 0.21
CA SER A 14 -2.16 44.89 -0.25
C SER A 14 -2.92 46.19 -0.51
N SER A 15 -3.94 46.16 -1.37
CA SER A 15 -4.73 47.32 -1.79
C SER A 15 -5.31 48.10 -0.60
N GLU A 16 -5.75 47.40 0.46
CA GLU A 16 -6.28 48.00 1.70
C GLU A 16 -5.20 48.69 2.57
N GLN A 17 -3.91 48.37 2.37
CA GLN A 17 -2.79 48.93 3.13
C GLN A 17 -2.13 50.14 2.45
N GLN A 18 -2.58 50.52 1.25
CA GLN A 18 -2.06 51.69 0.54
C GLN A 18 -2.47 53.03 1.20
N ALA A 19 -3.45 53.01 2.11
CA ALA A 19 -3.90 54.20 2.85
C ALA A 19 -3.06 54.53 4.11
N GLY A 20 -2.07 53.70 4.47
CA GLY A 20 -1.16 53.90 5.62
C GLY A 20 0.29 54.18 5.23
N GLU A 21 1.13 54.51 6.22
CA GLU A 21 2.51 55.03 6.11
C GLU A 21 3.55 54.17 5.36
N SER A 22 3.22 52.96 4.89
CA SER A 22 4.20 51.97 4.39
C SER A 22 3.97 51.57 2.93
N THR A 23 4.10 52.52 2.00
CA THR A 23 4.03 52.29 0.54
C THR A 23 5.14 51.32 0.06
N ILE A 24 4.97 50.70 -1.12
CA ILE A 24 6.03 49.88 -1.73
C ILE A 24 7.32 50.69 -1.90
N ALA A 25 7.21 51.96 -2.30
CA ALA A 25 8.35 52.86 -2.48
C ALA A 25 9.14 53.05 -1.17
N SER A 26 8.45 53.24 -0.04
CA SER A 26 9.11 53.36 1.27
C SER A 26 9.86 52.09 1.68
N GLN A 27 9.29 50.91 1.40
CA GLN A 27 9.93 49.63 1.69
C GLN A 27 11.17 49.40 0.82
N LEU A 28 11.08 49.68 -0.49
CA LEU A 28 12.20 49.55 -1.40
C LEU A 28 13.35 50.51 -1.03
N ALA A 29 13.05 51.77 -0.71
CA ALA A 29 14.06 52.73 -0.27
C ALA A 29 14.78 52.28 1.01
N ALA A 30 14.05 51.72 1.99
CA ALA A 30 14.64 51.18 3.21
C ALA A 30 15.55 49.96 2.92
N LEU A 31 15.11 49.09 2.00
CA LEU A 31 15.88 47.92 1.58
C LEU A 31 17.14 48.30 0.81
N GLU A 32 17.05 49.24 -0.12
CA GLU A 32 18.18 49.81 -0.86
C GLU A 32 19.21 50.42 0.07
N THR A 33 18.76 51.20 1.07
CA THR A 33 19.63 51.78 2.09
C THR A 33 20.36 50.69 2.88
N ARG A 34 19.68 49.60 3.26
CA ARG A 34 20.29 48.47 3.96
C ARG A 34 21.30 47.73 3.11
N VAL A 35 21.01 47.51 1.82
CA VAL A 35 21.91 46.85 0.86
C VAL A 35 23.18 47.68 0.66
N ALA A 36 23.04 49.00 0.50
CA ALA A 36 24.17 49.92 0.39
C ALA A 36 25.01 49.94 1.69
N ALA A 37 24.38 49.89 2.86
CA ALA A 37 25.07 49.80 4.15
C ALA A 37 25.87 48.50 4.32
N ASP A 38 25.43 47.41 3.68
CA ASP A 38 26.19 46.15 3.62
C ASP A 38 27.32 46.17 2.57
N GLY A 39 27.50 47.29 1.86
CA GLY A 39 28.55 47.47 0.85
C GLY A 39 28.30 46.70 -0.44
N LEU A 40 27.03 46.39 -0.75
CA LEU A 40 26.60 45.61 -1.90
C LEU A 40 25.90 46.51 -2.93
N ALA A 41 26.02 46.17 -4.21
CA ALA A 41 25.30 46.86 -5.28
C ALA A 41 23.99 46.13 -5.60
N LEU A 42 22.89 46.87 -5.68
CA LEU A 42 21.59 46.34 -6.12
C LEU A 42 21.35 46.74 -7.59
N PRO A 43 21.39 45.78 -8.54
CA PRO A 43 20.96 46.04 -9.91
C PRO A 43 19.47 46.39 -9.97
N PRO A 44 19.03 47.34 -10.81
CA PRO A 44 17.61 47.71 -10.95
C PRO A 44 16.69 46.53 -11.26
N GLU A 45 17.18 45.53 -11.99
CA GLU A 45 16.48 44.31 -12.36
C GLU A 45 16.25 43.32 -11.20
N HIS A 46 16.90 43.53 -10.05
CA HIS A 46 16.78 42.66 -8.85
C HIS A 46 15.82 43.23 -7.79
N GLY A 47 15.00 44.21 -8.17
CA GLY A 47 13.86 44.69 -7.39
C GLY A 47 12.58 43.90 -7.68
N PHE A 48 12.06 43.19 -6.69
CA PHE A 48 10.82 42.43 -6.80
C PHE A 48 9.72 43.04 -5.94
N ALA A 49 8.69 43.62 -6.58
CA ALA A 49 7.58 44.26 -5.88
C ALA A 49 6.22 43.70 -6.30
N ASP A 50 5.41 43.30 -5.32
CA ASP A 50 4.03 42.86 -5.52
C ASP A 50 3.05 43.93 -4.97
N ASP A 51 2.43 44.69 -5.87
CA ASP A 51 1.41 45.70 -5.55
C ASP A 51 -0.01 45.16 -5.66
N GLY A 52 -0.84 45.41 -4.63
CA GLY A 52 -2.22 44.92 -4.56
C GLY A 52 -2.36 43.42 -4.25
N TYR A 53 -1.29 42.73 -3.83
CA TYR A 53 -1.32 41.29 -3.55
C TYR A 53 -1.36 40.95 -2.05
N SER A 54 -2.25 40.03 -1.67
CA SER A 54 -2.39 39.54 -0.30
C SER A 54 -1.20 38.66 0.13
N GLY A 55 -0.64 38.94 1.30
CA GLY A 55 0.38 38.09 1.92
C GLY A 55 -0.15 36.73 2.39
N ALA A 56 -1.46 36.47 2.31
CA ALA A 56 -2.07 35.18 2.65
C ALA A 56 -2.01 34.15 1.50
N THR A 57 -1.45 34.51 0.34
CA THR A 57 -1.22 33.61 -0.81
C THR A 57 0.27 33.54 -1.16
N LEU A 58 0.69 32.43 -1.78
CA LEU A 58 2.03 32.27 -2.36
C LEU A 58 2.06 32.54 -3.88
N VAL A 59 0.89 32.60 -4.54
CA VAL A 59 0.78 32.89 -5.97
C VAL A 59 0.80 34.40 -6.14
N ARG A 60 1.98 34.93 -6.47
CA ARG A 60 2.26 36.37 -6.57
C ARG A 60 3.31 36.60 -7.65
N PRO A 61 3.08 37.46 -8.65
CA PRO A 61 3.96 37.57 -9.81
C PRO A 61 5.42 37.91 -9.48
N ALA A 62 5.69 38.86 -8.57
CA ALA A 62 7.06 39.24 -8.24
C ALA A 62 7.73 38.24 -7.30
N LEU A 63 7.00 37.67 -6.34
CA LEU A 63 7.51 36.57 -5.53
C LEU A 63 7.85 35.33 -6.37
N GLU A 64 7.04 34.98 -7.37
CA GLU A 64 7.32 33.86 -8.27
C GLU A 64 8.59 34.12 -9.09
N ARG A 65 8.76 35.33 -9.66
CA ARG A 65 10.00 35.71 -10.33
C ARG A 65 11.22 35.64 -9.40
N LEU A 66 11.09 36.08 -8.15
CA LEU A 66 12.16 35.99 -7.16
C LEU A 66 12.56 34.54 -6.87
N ARG A 67 11.57 33.65 -6.73
CA ARG A 67 11.79 32.22 -6.46
C ARG A 67 12.41 31.50 -7.66
N ASP A 68 11.99 31.83 -8.87
CA ASP A 68 12.59 31.31 -10.10
C ASP A 68 14.05 31.80 -10.24
N PHE A 69 14.32 33.07 -9.92
CA PHE A 69 15.66 33.64 -9.92
C PHE A 69 16.58 32.96 -8.90
N ALA A 70 16.10 32.77 -7.66
CA ALA A 70 16.81 32.01 -6.64
C ALA A 70 17.10 30.56 -7.09
N ALA A 71 16.11 29.87 -7.65
CA ALA A 71 16.25 28.48 -8.11
C ALA A 71 17.26 28.33 -9.27
N SER A 72 17.46 29.38 -10.07
CA SER A 72 18.45 29.42 -11.16
C SER A 72 19.92 29.50 -10.69
N GLY A 73 20.18 29.68 -9.38
CA GLY A 73 21.53 29.85 -8.82
C GLY A 73 22.15 31.22 -9.11
N GLY A 74 21.32 32.21 -9.45
CA GLY A 74 21.72 33.58 -9.82
C GLY A 74 21.81 34.57 -8.65
N LEU A 75 21.48 34.13 -7.44
CA LEU A 75 21.19 34.99 -6.30
C LEU A 75 21.87 34.42 -5.06
N ASP A 76 22.58 35.27 -4.31
CA ASP A 76 23.29 34.87 -3.10
C ASP A 76 22.54 35.36 -1.85
N ARG A 77 21.87 36.52 -1.92
CA ARG A 77 21.15 37.09 -0.78
C ARG A 77 19.89 37.86 -1.16
N VAL A 78 18.84 37.70 -0.36
CA VAL A 78 17.56 38.41 -0.49
C VAL A 78 17.29 39.25 0.75
N TYR A 79 16.97 40.53 0.53
CA TYR A 79 16.56 41.45 1.58
C TYR A 79 15.05 41.62 1.55
N VAL A 80 14.42 41.50 2.72
CA VAL A 80 13.00 41.73 2.91
C VAL A 80 12.80 42.59 4.14
N HIS A 81 11.85 43.52 4.10
CA HIS A 81 11.67 44.45 5.22
C HIS A 81 11.33 43.71 6.52
N SER A 82 10.40 42.76 6.47
CA SER A 82 10.03 41.93 7.62
C SER A 82 9.39 40.60 7.18
N PRO A 83 9.32 39.58 8.06
CA PRO A 83 8.74 38.28 7.71
C PRO A 83 7.28 38.35 7.21
N ASP A 84 6.47 39.27 7.75
CA ASP A 84 5.09 39.51 7.34
C ASP A 84 4.97 40.14 5.94
N ARG A 85 6.01 40.83 5.47
CA ARG A 85 6.11 41.33 4.10
C ARG A 85 6.43 40.19 3.13
N LEU A 86 7.22 39.20 3.55
CA LEU A 86 7.44 37.96 2.79
C LEU A 86 6.17 37.11 2.68
N ALA A 87 5.47 36.87 3.80
CA ALA A 87 4.14 36.26 3.82
C ALA A 87 3.39 36.55 5.13
N ARG A 88 2.07 36.72 5.11
CA ARG A 88 1.25 36.99 6.31
C ARG A 88 1.08 35.74 7.20
N ARG A 89 1.13 34.54 6.61
CA ARG A 89 1.03 33.26 7.33
C ARG A 89 2.43 32.77 7.69
N TYR A 90 2.68 32.49 8.98
CA TYR A 90 3.97 31.99 9.47
C TYR A 90 4.44 30.71 8.74
N ALA A 91 3.54 29.77 8.46
CA ALA A 91 3.87 28.56 7.70
C ALA A 91 4.41 28.86 6.29
N TYR A 92 3.97 29.94 5.65
CA TYR A 92 4.47 30.38 4.34
C TYR A 92 5.80 31.12 4.46
N GLN A 93 6.01 31.87 5.55
CA GLN A 93 7.32 32.48 5.84
C GLN A 93 8.39 31.39 5.98
N VAL A 94 8.11 30.36 6.81
CA VAL A 94 8.99 29.21 7.00
C VAL A 94 9.27 28.49 5.68
N LEU A 95 8.24 28.23 4.88
CA LEU A 95 8.38 27.56 3.58
C LEU A 95 9.29 28.33 2.63
N LEU A 96 9.08 29.65 2.51
CA LEU A 96 9.88 30.50 1.63
C LEU A 96 11.32 30.63 2.13
N VAL A 97 11.53 30.65 3.45
CA VAL A 97 12.86 30.68 4.06
C VAL A 97 13.63 29.39 3.78
N ASP A 98 13.02 28.24 3.97
CA ASP A 98 13.63 26.94 3.67
C ASP A 98 13.90 26.77 2.16
N GLU A 99 12.95 27.18 1.31
CA GLU A 99 13.10 27.13 -0.15
C GLU A 99 14.31 27.93 -0.65
N LEU A 100 14.44 29.18 -0.19
CA LEU A 100 15.55 30.06 -0.57
C LEU A 100 16.88 29.56 0.01
N ARG A 101 16.91 29.07 1.27
CA ARG A 101 18.12 28.47 1.85
C ARG A 101 18.59 27.23 1.11
N ARG A 102 17.68 26.35 0.66
CA ARG A 102 18.01 25.18 -0.17
C ARG A 102 18.57 25.57 -1.53
N ALA A 103 18.16 26.72 -2.06
CA ALA A 103 18.72 27.31 -3.28
C ALA A 103 20.09 27.99 -3.04
N GLY A 104 20.61 27.99 -1.81
CA GLY A 104 21.85 28.66 -1.44
C GLY A 104 21.70 30.16 -1.17
N VAL A 105 20.46 30.67 -1.12
CA VAL A 105 20.16 32.09 -0.90
C VAL A 105 20.02 32.37 0.59
N GLU A 106 20.81 33.33 1.09
CA GLU A 106 20.63 33.88 2.43
C GLU A 106 19.48 34.90 2.44
N ILE A 107 18.61 34.86 3.46
CA ILE A 107 17.56 35.87 3.63
C ILE A 107 17.91 36.77 4.80
N VAL A 108 17.85 38.07 4.56
CA VAL A 108 18.04 39.12 5.55
C VAL A 108 16.74 39.88 5.75
N PHE A 109 16.24 39.89 6.98
CA PHE A 109 15.12 40.73 7.39
C PHE A 109 15.65 41.98 8.10
N LEU A 110 15.07 43.16 7.82
CA LEU A 110 15.47 44.40 8.50
C LEU A 110 15.05 44.39 9.98
N ASN A 111 13.88 43.82 10.30
CA ASN A 111 13.26 44.00 11.61
C ASN A 111 13.36 42.79 12.57
N ARG A 112 13.87 41.61 12.17
CA ARG A 112 14.00 40.44 13.08
C ARG A 112 14.83 39.27 12.51
N GLN A 113 15.69 38.63 13.32
CA GLN A 113 16.33 37.34 13.00
C GLN A 113 15.52 36.14 13.55
N ILE A 114 15.59 34.99 12.85
CA ILE A 114 14.85 33.75 13.18
C ILE A 114 15.83 32.64 13.64
N GLY A 115 15.65 32.06 14.83
CA GLY A 115 16.18 30.72 15.17
C GLY A 115 16.89 30.51 16.53
N ALA A 116 16.24 30.71 17.69
CA ALA A 116 16.81 30.31 19.00
C ALA A 116 15.75 30.13 20.12
N SER A 117 14.61 29.48 19.86
CA SER A 117 13.43 29.56 20.76
C SER A 117 12.45 28.38 20.59
N PRO A 118 11.43 28.14 21.45
CA PRO A 118 10.34 27.15 21.24
C PRO A 118 9.64 27.21 19.87
N GLU A 119 9.80 28.33 19.18
CA GLU A 119 9.52 28.58 17.78
C GLU A 119 10.25 27.60 16.83
N ASP A 120 11.37 27.02 17.24
CA ASP A 120 12.16 26.00 16.53
C ASP A 120 11.54 24.59 16.66
N ASP A 121 10.81 24.30 17.74
CA ASP A 121 10.02 23.06 17.87
C ASP A 121 8.75 23.15 17.00
N LEU A 122 8.12 24.33 16.95
CA LEU A 122 7.06 24.62 15.99
C LEU A 122 7.59 24.55 14.55
N LEU A 123 8.82 25.02 14.31
CA LEU A 123 9.50 24.88 13.03
C LEU A 123 9.64 23.40 12.64
N LEU A 124 10.03 22.51 13.56
CA LEU A 124 10.16 21.08 13.27
C LEU A 124 8.81 20.42 12.90
N GLN A 125 7.73 20.79 13.59
CA GLN A 125 6.38 20.28 13.31
C GLN A 125 5.81 20.83 12.00
N VAL A 126 6.03 22.13 11.74
CA VAL A 126 5.68 22.76 10.46
C VAL A 126 6.51 22.17 9.34
N GLN A 127 7.79 21.89 9.54
CA GLN A 127 8.65 21.19 8.57
C GLN A 127 8.12 19.80 8.26
N GLY A 128 7.64 19.03 9.25
CA GLY A 128 6.99 17.74 9.03
C GLY A 128 5.72 17.86 8.18
N MET A 129 4.86 18.83 8.48
CA MET A 129 3.64 19.09 7.72
C MET A 129 3.93 19.61 6.31
N VAL A 130 4.90 20.51 6.17
CA VAL A 130 5.38 21.03 4.88
C VAL A 130 6.03 19.92 4.08
N ALA A 131 6.80 19.01 4.69
CA ALA A 131 7.40 17.87 4.00
C ALA A 131 6.33 16.91 3.46
N GLU A 132 5.27 16.61 4.23
CA GLU A 132 4.15 15.80 3.73
C GLU A 132 3.34 16.53 2.65
N TYR A 133 3.12 17.84 2.79
CA TYR A 133 2.46 18.66 1.77
C TYR A 133 3.29 18.75 0.49
N GLU A 134 4.59 19.02 0.59
CA GLU A 134 5.54 19.03 -0.52
C GLU A 134 5.59 17.66 -1.19
N ARG A 135 5.64 16.58 -0.41
CA ARG A 135 5.59 15.21 -0.93
C ARG A 135 4.31 14.95 -1.70
N ALA A 136 3.15 15.34 -1.16
CA ALA A 136 1.87 15.24 -1.86
C ALA A 136 1.86 16.08 -3.15
N LYS A 137 2.38 17.32 -3.10
CA LYS A 137 2.46 18.23 -4.24
C LYS A 137 3.49 17.76 -5.28
N ILE A 138 4.60 17.15 -4.88
CA ILE A 138 5.61 16.53 -5.75
C ILE A 138 5.00 15.30 -6.42
N LEU A 139 4.27 14.46 -5.68
CA LEU A 139 3.56 13.31 -6.25
C LEU A 139 2.51 13.74 -7.28
N GLU A 140 1.75 14.79 -6.97
CA GLU A 140 0.70 15.33 -7.82
C GLU A 140 1.29 16.01 -9.08
N ARG A 141 2.31 16.85 -8.93
CA ARG A 141 3.10 17.43 -10.03
C ARG A 141 3.77 16.36 -10.88
N SER A 142 4.41 15.37 -10.27
CA SER A 142 5.04 14.24 -10.97
C SER A 142 4.02 13.42 -11.74
N ARG A 143 2.84 13.15 -11.16
CA ARG A 143 1.75 12.45 -11.84
C ARG A 143 1.27 13.23 -13.07
N ARG A 144 1.04 14.54 -12.91
CA ARG A 144 0.63 15.44 -14.00
C ARG A 144 1.69 15.51 -15.09
N GLY A 145 2.96 15.71 -14.71
CA GLY A 145 4.10 15.76 -15.61
C GLY A 145 4.29 14.46 -16.38
N LYS A 146 4.20 13.30 -15.71
CA LYS A 146 4.25 11.98 -16.36
C LYS A 146 3.08 11.78 -17.32
N ARG A 147 1.85 12.14 -16.94
CA ARG A 147 0.69 12.05 -17.84
C ARG A 147 0.84 12.93 -19.07
N HIS A 148 1.35 14.15 -18.89
CA HIS A 148 1.59 15.09 -20.00
C HIS A 148 2.73 14.62 -20.91
N ALA A 149 3.84 14.13 -20.35
CA ALA A 149 4.93 13.55 -21.12
C ALA A 149 4.50 12.27 -21.88
N ALA A 150 3.64 11.43 -21.30
CA ALA A 150 3.07 10.28 -22.01
C ALA A 150 2.23 10.73 -23.23
N ARG A 151 1.39 11.76 -23.08
CA ARG A 151 0.58 12.32 -24.18
C ARG A 151 1.43 12.92 -25.30
N ARG A 152 2.64 13.37 -24.99
CA ARG A 152 3.63 13.85 -25.97
C ARG A 152 4.51 12.72 -26.54
N GLY A 153 4.18 11.46 -26.28
CA GLY A 153 4.90 10.32 -26.83
C GLY A 153 6.25 10.02 -26.16
N SER A 154 6.50 10.51 -24.93
CA SER A 154 7.77 10.23 -24.25
C SER A 154 7.74 8.86 -23.57
N VAL A 155 8.67 7.97 -23.91
CA VAL A 155 8.78 6.64 -23.27
C VAL A 155 9.43 6.69 -21.89
N ASN A 156 10.01 7.82 -21.46
CA ASN A 156 10.66 7.97 -20.15
C ASN A 156 9.70 7.84 -18.95
N VAL A 157 8.39 7.95 -19.19
CA VAL A 157 7.34 7.80 -18.17
C VAL A 157 6.91 6.34 -18.01
N LEU A 158 7.32 5.48 -18.94
CA LEU A 158 7.05 4.07 -18.91
C LEU A 158 8.09 3.40 -17.99
N GLY A 159 7.68 2.34 -17.31
CA GLY A 159 8.66 1.45 -16.67
C GLY A 159 9.65 0.93 -17.71
N GLY A 160 10.82 0.45 -17.27
CA GLY A 160 11.93 0.05 -18.15
C GLY A 160 11.53 -0.79 -19.39
N ALA A 161 12.42 -0.79 -20.38
CA ALA A 161 12.15 -1.38 -21.69
C ALA A 161 11.73 -2.86 -21.62
N PRO A 162 10.64 -3.27 -22.31
CA PRO A 162 10.29 -4.68 -22.46
C PRO A 162 11.36 -5.47 -23.20
N TYR A 163 11.38 -6.80 -23.00
CA TYR A 163 12.30 -7.71 -23.71
C TYR A 163 12.17 -7.53 -25.24
N GLY A 164 13.29 -7.47 -25.96
CA GLY A 164 13.29 -7.05 -27.37
C GLY A 164 13.66 -5.59 -27.59
N TYR A 165 13.63 -4.78 -26.53
CA TYR A 165 13.99 -3.36 -26.56
C TYR A 165 15.03 -3.00 -25.50
N ARG A 166 15.80 -1.96 -25.78
CA ARG A 166 16.67 -1.26 -24.83
C ARG A 166 16.16 0.17 -24.66
N TYR A 167 16.20 0.66 -23.43
CA TYR A 167 15.91 2.06 -23.15
C TYR A 167 17.15 2.90 -23.48
N ALA A 168 17.02 3.83 -24.42
CA ALA A 168 18.01 4.88 -24.66
C ALA A 168 17.56 6.14 -23.94
N GLY A 169 18.36 6.62 -22.99
CA GLY A 169 18.09 7.83 -22.24
C GLY A 169 18.23 9.09 -23.10
N LYS A 170 17.81 10.24 -22.56
CA LYS A 170 17.97 11.54 -23.24
C LYS A 170 19.43 11.87 -23.55
N HIS A 171 20.35 11.42 -22.69
CA HIS A 171 21.79 11.66 -22.80
C HIS A 171 22.48 10.70 -23.79
N ASP A 172 21.88 9.53 -24.05
CA ASP A 172 22.52 8.47 -24.84
C ASP A 172 22.14 8.50 -26.34
N GLY A 173 21.31 9.45 -26.78
CA GLY A 173 20.69 9.37 -28.10
C GLY A 173 20.01 10.64 -28.63
N GLY A 174 20.65 11.81 -28.53
CA GLY A 174 20.14 12.99 -29.26
C GLY A 174 18.93 13.69 -28.61
N GLY A 175 18.84 13.69 -27.28
CA GLY A 175 17.93 14.56 -26.53
C GLY A 175 16.53 14.00 -26.24
N VAL A 176 16.11 12.92 -26.91
CA VAL A 176 14.79 12.29 -26.72
C VAL A 176 14.95 10.84 -26.29
N ALA A 177 14.32 10.49 -25.16
CA ALA A 177 14.28 9.10 -24.70
C ALA A 177 13.46 8.24 -25.67
N ARG A 178 13.97 7.08 -26.05
CA ARG A 178 13.31 6.14 -26.99
C ARG A 178 13.59 4.68 -26.62
N TYR A 179 12.82 3.78 -27.23
CA TYR A 179 13.13 2.36 -27.24
C TYR A 179 13.88 2.00 -28.51
N GLU A 180 15.02 1.34 -28.35
CA GLU A 180 15.82 0.82 -29.45
C GLU A 180 15.66 -0.68 -29.52
N VAL A 181 15.56 -1.21 -30.74
CA VAL A 181 15.38 -2.64 -30.97
C VAL A 181 16.69 -3.38 -30.69
N VAL A 182 16.62 -4.43 -29.88
CA VAL A 182 17.72 -5.39 -29.69
C VAL A 182 17.44 -6.58 -30.57
N GLU A 183 18.06 -6.66 -31.75
CA GLU A 183 17.67 -7.62 -32.80
C GLU A 183 17.66 -9.09 -32.33
N GLU A 184 18.66 -9.52 -31.56
CA GLU A 184 18.69 -10.89 -31.02
C GLU A 184 17.48 -11.21 -30.13
N GLN A 185 17.06 -10.26 -29.29
CA GLN A 185 15.87 -10.43 -28.46
C GLN A 185 14.58 -10.26 -29.27
N ALA A 186 14.57 -9.36 -30.25
CA ALA A 186 13.43 -9.15 -31.13
C ALA A 186 13.11 -10.39 -31.97
N ARG A 187 14.11 -11.12 -32.46
CA ARG A 187 13.92 -12.43 -33.11
C ARG A 187 13.20 -13.42 -32.20
N VAL A 188 13.57 -13.49 -30.93
CA VAL A 188 12.90 -14.35 -29.94
C VAL A 188 11.46 -13.89 -29.71
N VAL A 189 11.19 -12.59 -29.63
CA VAL A 189 9.83 -12.05 -29.53
C VAL A 189 8.99 -12.49 -30.72
N ARG A 190 9.46 -12.25 -31.96
CA ARG A 190 8.75 -12.64 -33.20
C ARG A 190 8.43 -14.14 -33.20
N GLN A 191 9.42 -14.96 -32.87
CA GLN A 191 9.26 -16.42 -32.77
C GLN A 191 8.22 -16.85 -31.72
N VAL A 192 8.20 -16.20 -30.55
CA VAL A 192 7.20 -16.46 -29.51
C VAL A 192 5.79 -16.11 -30.00
N PHE A 193 5.62 -14.99 -30.69
CA PHE A 193 4.34 -14.59 -31.28
C PHE A 193 3.91 -15.55 -32.40
N ASP A 194 4.82 -16.02 -33.24
CA ASP A 194 4.53 -17.02 -34.27
C ASP A 194 4.08 -18.36 -33.68
N TRP A 195 4.81 -18.89 -32.69
CA TRP A 195 4.43 -20.15 -32.04
C TRP A 195 3.04 -20.10 -31.41
N VAL A 196 2.64 -18.95 -30.89
CA VAL A 196 1.31 -18.81 -30.28
C VAL A 196 0.28 -18.53 -31.38
N GLY A 197 0.44 -17.46 -32.16
CA GLY A 197 -0.56 -17.00 -33.11
C GLY A 197 -0.76 -17.92 -34.32
N ARG A 198 0.29 -18.60 -34.79
CA ARG A 198 0.26 -19.52 -35.94
C ARG A 198 0.23 -20.98 -35.51
N ASP A 199 1.22 -21.43 -34.74
CA ASP A 199 1.31 -22.85 -34.34
C ASP A 199 0.31 -23.22 -33.21
N ARG A 200 -0.39 -22.24 -32.64
CA ARG A 200 -1.30 -22.42 -31.51
C ARG A 200 -0.67 -23.10 -30.29
N ALA A 201 0.64 -22.96 -30.10
CA ALA A 201 1.36 -23.52 -28.97
C ALA A 201 0.89 -22.95 -27.63
N SER A 202 0.91 -23.77 -26.58
CA SER A 202 0.60 -23.29 -25.22
C SER A 202 1.76 -22.48 -24.63
N ILE A 203 1.46 -21.54 -23.71
CA ILE A 203 2.50 -20.79 -22.98
C ILE A 203 3.52 -21.71 -22.29
N GLY A 204 3.05 -22.86 -21.78
CA GLY A 204 3.93 -23.86 -21.17
C GLY A 204 4.88 -24.51 -22.18
N GLU A 205 4.41 -24.77 -23.40
CA GLU A 205 5.23 -25.27 -24.49
C GLU A 205 6.25 -24.23 -24.96
N VAL A 206 5.84 -22.96 -25.11
CA VAL A 206 6.75 -21.86 -25.44
C VAL A 206 7.90 -21.79 -24.43
N CYS A 207 7.62 -21.82 -23.13
CA CYS A 207 8.66 -21.82 -22.09
C CYS A 207 9.63 -23.02 -22.22
N ARG A 208 9.11 -24.19 -22.61
CA ARG A 208 9.93 -25.40 -22.84
C ARG A 208 10.83 -25.23 -24.08
N ARG A 209 10.29 -24.73 -25.19
CA ARG A 209 11.05 -24.48 -26.43
C ARG A 209 12.17 -23.45 -26.20
N LEU A 210 11.86 -22.33 -25.53
CA LEU A 210 12.85 -21.30 -25.17
C LEU A 210 13.99 -21.87 -24.31
N ARG A 211 13.66 -22.73 -23.34
CA ARG A 211 14.67 -23.39 -22.50
C ARG A 211 15.55 -24.35 -23.31
N GLN A 212 14.95 -25.16 -24.19
CA GLN A 212 15.69 -26.10 -25.05
C GLN A 212 16.65 -25.39 -25.99
N GLN A 213 16.27 -24.21 -26.49
CA GLN A 213 17.10 -23.36 -27.34
C GLN A 213 18.11 -22.51 -26.56
N GLY A 214 18.19 -22.64 -25.22
CA GLY A 214 19.13 -21.87 -24.40
C GLY A 214 18.89 -20.36 -24.41
N ARG A 215 17.66 -19.88 -24.70
CA ARG A 215 17.38 -18.44 -24.81
C ARG A 215 17.25 -17.80 -23.42
N PRO A 216 18.12 -16.84 -23.04
CA PRO A 216 18.06 -16.20 -21.73
C PRO A 216 16.92 -15.17 -21.64
N THR A 217 16.41 -14.95 -20.44
CA THR A 217 15.52 -13.82 -20.11
C THR A 217 16.31 -12.50 -20.06
N SER A 218 15.63 -11.35 -19.94
CA SER A 218 16.27 -10.04 -19.77
C SER A 218 17.25 -9.94 -18.60
N HIS A 219 17.11 -10.82 -17.59
CA HIS A 219 17.99 -10.91 -16.42
C HIS A 219 18.96 -12.09 -16.48
N GLY A 220 19.19 -12.66 -17.66
CA GLY A 220 20.17 -13.73 -17.88
C GLY A 220 19.73 -15.14 -17.45
N LYS A 221 18.51 -15.31 -16.91
CA LYS A 221 18.02 -16.64 -16.49
C LYS A 221 17.56 -17.45 -17.70
N LEU A 222 17.93 -18.74 -17.77
CA LEU A 222 17.46 -19.68 -18.82
C LEU A 222 16.05 -20.23 -18.59
N ALA A 223 15.50 -20.04 -17.38
CA ALA A 223 14.15 -20.46 -17.04
C ALA A 223 13.16 -19.31 -17.24
N TRP A 224 12.36 -19.39 -18.31
CA TRP A 224 11.24 -18.48 -18.54
C TRP A 224 10.05 -18.86 -17.65
N ASP A 225 9.55 -17.88 -16.90
CA ASP A 225 8.30 -18.05 -16.16
C ASP A 225 7.09 -17.85 -17.09
N ARG A 226 6.03 -18.62 -16.86
CA ARG A 226 4.79 -18.53 -17.65
C ARG A 226 4.16 -17.15 -17.57
N THR A 227 4.26 -16.47 -16.42
CA THR A 227 3.74 -15.11 -16.23
C THR A 227 4.50 -14.08 -17.07
N THR A 228 5.81 -14.27 -17.27
CA THR A 228 6.63 -13.41 -18.13
C THR A 228 6.18 -13.52 -19.59
N VAL A 229 6.05 -14.74 -20.11
CA VAL A 229 5.57 -14.98 -21.48
C VAL A 229 4.12 -14.50 -21.64
N TRP A 230 3.26 -14.76 -20.66
CA TRP A 230 1.88 -14.27 -20.65
C TRP A 230 1.79 -12.73 -20.68
N ALA A 231 2.65 -12.04 -19.93
CA ALA A 231 2.70 -10.57 -19.93
C ALA A 231 3.25 -10.04 -21.26
N MET A 232 4.23 -10.72 -21.86
CA MET A 232 4.78 -10.40 -23.18
C MET A 232 3.69 -10.44 -24.26
N LEU A 233 2.93 -11.55 -24.36
CA LEU A 233 1.89 -11.74 -25.38
C LEU A 233 0.73 -10.73 -25.31
N ARG A 234 0.60 -10.00 -24.20
CA ARG A 234 -0.46 -9.00 -23.98
C ARG A 234 0.04 -7.56 -24.09
N ASN A 235 1.34 -7.35 -24.27
CA ASN A 235 1.91 -6.01 -24.21
C ASN A 235 1.80 -5.31 -25.58
N PRO A 236 1.03 -4.22 -25.71
CA PRO A 236 0.85 -3.52 -26.99
C PRO A 236 2.14 -2.87 -27.52
N THR A 237 3.19 -2.74 -26.69
CA THR A 237 4.51 -2.27 -27.16
C THR A 237 4.99 -3.03 -28.40
N TYR A 238 4.71 -4.33 -28.50
CA TYR A 238 5.20 -5.15 -29.61
C TYR A 238 4.57 -4.85 -30.97
N VAL A 239 3.38 -4.23 -30.99
CA VAL A 239 2.75 -3.69 -32.21
C VAL A 239 3.05 -2.20 -32.44
N GLY A 240 3.95 -1.62 -31.65
CA GLY A 240 4.36 -0.23 -31.76
C GLY A 240 3.66 0.74 -30.82
N GLU A 241 2.87 0.24 -29.85
CA GLU A 241 2.04 1.08 -28.97
C GLU A 241 2.37 0.84 -27.50
N ALA A 242 3.37 1.53 -26.97
CA ALA A 242 3.71 1.41 -25.55
C ALA A 242 2.68 2.15 -24.68
N ALA A 243 2.10 1.47 -23.68
CA ALA A 243 0.98 2.02 -22.92
C ALA A 243 1.37 2.54 -21.52
N PHE A 244 1.01 3.80 -21.23
CA PHE A 244 1.05 4.41 -19.91
C PHE A 244 -0.32 4.32 -19.21
N GLY A 245 -0.33 4.22 -17.88
CA GLY A 245 -1.57 4.22 -17.09
C GLY A 245 -2.28 2.87 -16.99
N LYS A 246 -1.59 1.76 -17.24
CA LYS A 246 -2.16 0.39 -17.22
C LYS A 246 -2.77 -0.04 -15.88
N THR A 247 -2.42 0.62 -14.78
CA THR A 247 -2.88 0.27 -13.43
C THR A 247 -3.21 1.49 -12.60
N ARG A 248 -4.20 1.38 -11.71
CA ARG A 248 -4.57 2.38 -10.71
C ARG A 248 -4.49 1.82 -9.29
N ALA A 249 -4.19 2.68 -8.32
CA ALA A 249 -4.26 2.31 -6.91
C ALA A 249 -5.72 2.33 -6.44
N GLY A 250 -6.09 1.40 -5.55
CA GLY A 250 -7.40 1.35 -4.92
C GLY A 250 -7.36 0.65 -3.57
N PRO A 251 -8.52 0.45 -2.90
CA PRO A 251 -8.60 -0.26 -1.63
C PRO A 251 -7.95 -1.64 -1.73
N ARG A 252 -7.28 -2.11 -0.68
CA ARG A 252 -6.66 -3.43 -0.73
C ARG A 252 -7.75 -4.52 -0.65
N PRO A 253 -7.76 -5.53 -1.55
CA PRO A 253 -8.75 -6.59 -1.46
C PRO A 253 -8.47 -7.46 -0.23
N ALA A 254 -9.54 -7.89 0.45
CA ALA A 254 -9.47 -8.81 1.56
C ALA A 254 -8.80 -10.12 1.10
N ARG A 255 -7.70 -10.50 1.75
CA ARG A 255 -7.02 -11.77 1.46
C ARG A 255 -7.45 -12.78 2.53
N PRO A 256 -7.89 -13.99 2.14
CA PRO A 256 -8.23 -15.03 3.12
C PRO A 256 -7.04 -15.40 4.01
N ARG A 257 -5.80 -15.17 3.54
CA ARG A 257 -4.57 -15.48 4.28
C ARG A 257 -3.43 -14.51 3.93
N PRO A 258 -2.51 -14.26 4.87
CA PRO A 258 -1.30 -13.47 4.62
C PRO A 258 -0.38 -14.14 3.59
N VAL A 259 0.50 -13.34 2.99
CA VAL A 259 1.55 -13.85 2.09
C VAL A 259 2.57 -14.61 2.94
N ARG A 260 3.07 -15.74 2.44
CA ARG A 260 4.14 -16.51 3.08
C ARG A 260 5.31 -15.60 3.44
N GLY A 261 5.72 -15.60 4.72
CA GLY A 261 6.82 -14.77 5.23
C GLY A 261 6.53 -13.26 5.28
N GLY A 262 5.29 -12.84 5.00
CA GLY A 262 4.85 -11.46 5.12
C GLY A 262 4.18 -11.19 6.47
N SER A 263 4.26 -9.94 6.93
CA SER A 263 3.51 -9.47 8.09
C SER A 263 1.99 -9.59 7.87
N GLU A 264 1.24 -9.85 8.95
CA GLU A 264 -0.23 -9.85 8.91
C GLU A 264 -0.76 -8.47 8.50
N GLN A 265 -0.12 -7.41 8.99
CA GLN A 265 -0.39 -6.05 8.53
C GLN A 265 0.37 -5.76 7.23
N PRO A 266 -0.34 -5.34 6.17
CA PRO A 266 0.29 -5.06 4.89
C PRO A 266 1.11 -3.76 4.93
N ARG A 267 2.36 -3.81 4.45
CA ARG A 267 3.23 -2.62 4.29
C ARG A 267 2.63 -1.49 3.44
N ARG A 268 1.60 -1.78 2.64
CA ARG A 268 0.88 -0.81 1.81
C ARG A 268 -0.63 -1.00 1.98
N ALA A 269 -1.31 0.08 2.37
CA ALA A 269 -2.75 0.11 2.58
C ALA A 269 -3.59 0.07 1.28
N HIS A 270 -2.95 0.07 0.11
CA HIS A 270 -3.62 0.05 -1.20
C HIS A 270 -3.26 -1.21 -2.02
N GLY A 271 -4.17 -1.59 -2.92
CA GLY A 271 -3.97 -2.56 -4.00
C GLY A 271 -3.74 -1.87 -5.35
N LEU A 272 -3.26 -2.61 -6.34
CA LEU A 272 -3.16 -2.18 -7.74
C LEU A 272 -4.22 -2.92 -8.56
N TYR A 273 -4.91 -2.18 -9.43
CA TYR A 273 -6.00 -2.65 -10.27
C TYR A 273 -5.71 -2.32 -11.72
N ASP A 274 -5.99 -3.26 -12.63
CA ASP A 274 -5.90 -3.02 -14.06
C ASP A 274 -6.89 -1.94 -14.49
N VAL A 275 -6.44 -1.06 -15.38
CA VAL A 275 -7.25 -0.02 -16.01
C VAL A 275 -7.67 -0.50 -17.40
N PRO A 276 -8.92 -0.26 -17.86
CA PRO A 276 -9.35 -0.62 -19.21
C PRO A 276 -8.45 -0.01 -20.30
N PRO A 277 -8.18 -0.73 -21.42
CA PRO A 277 -7.32 -0.22 -22.50
C PRO A 277 -7.75 1.13 -23.09
N ALA A 278 -9.04 1.45 -23.09
CA ALA A 278 -9.58 2.72 -23.60
C ALA A 278 -9.09 3.96 -22.81
N GLU A 279 -8.67 3.78 -21.56
CA GLU A 279 -8.15 4.86 -20.71
C GLU A 279 -6.62 4.95 -20.76
N TRP A 280 -5.95 4.08 -21.51
CA TRP A 280 -4.49 4.09 -21.63
C TRP A 280 -4.02 5.23 -22.52
N ILE A 281 -2.82 5.73 -22.24
CA ILE A 281 -2.14 6.68 -23.13
C ILE A 281 -1.13 5.88 -23.95
N SER A 282 -1.36 5.79 -25.26
CA SER A 282 -0.47 5.12 -26.20
C SER A 282 0.70 6.02 -26.58
N VAL A 283 1.89 5.43 -26.58
CA VAL A 283 3.16 6.06 -26.95
C VAL A 283 3.77 5.27 -28.11
N PRO A 284 3.97 5.89 -29.29
CA PRO A 284 4.55 5.21 -30.44
C PRO A 284 5.98 4.71 -30.17
N VAL A 285 6.27 3.47 -30.56
CA VAL A 285 7.59 2.82 -30.47
C VAL A 285 7.83 1.94 -31.69
N PRO A 286 9.09 1.53 -31.98
CA PRO A 286 9.35 0.61 -33.09
C PRO A 286 8.57 -0.70 -32.94
N ARG A 287 7.86 -1.12 -33.98
CA ARG A 287 7.08 -2.36 -33.96
C ARG A 287 7.99 -3.58 -34.14
N LEU A 288 7.71 -4.67 -33.42
CA LEU A 288 8.41 -5.95 -33.61
C LEU A 288 7.53 -7.02 -34.26
N VAL A 289 6.21 -6.88 -34.10
CA VAL A 289 5.20 -7.87 -34.50
C VAL A 289 4.12 -7.18 -35.32
N GLU A 290 3.65 -7.84 -36.37
CA GLU A 290 2.54 -7.33 -37.19
C GLU A 290 1.21 -7.33 -36.41
N PRO A 291 0.36 -6.31 -36.57
CA PRO A 291 -0.91 -6.20 -35.84
C PRO A 291 -1.80 -7.44 -35.99
N ALA A 292 -1.89 -8.00 -37.19
CA ALA A 292 -2.68 -9.21 -37.46
C ALA A 292 -2.22 -10.43 -36.64
N LEU A 293 -0.90 -10.62 -36.47
CA LEU A 293 -0.37 -11.72 -35.66
C LEU A 293 -0.64 -11.49 -34.17
N PHE A 294 -0.54 -10.24 -33.71
CA PHE A 294 -0.86 -9.88 -32.32
C PHE A 294 -2.33 -10.12 -32.00
N ASP A 295 -3.24 -9.78 -32.93
CA ASP A 295 -4.67 -10.01 -32.76
C ASP A 295 -5.01 -11.51 -32.78
N ALA A 296 -4.37 -12.32 -33.64
CA ALA A 296 -4.52 -13.78 -33.60
C ALA A 296 -4.09 -14.37 -32.24
N VAL A 297 -2.98 -13.89 -31.66
CA VAL A 297 -2.55 -14.26 -30.31
C VAL A 297 -3.60 -13.85 -29.26
N ARG A 298 -4.12 -12.62 -29.32
CA ARG A 298 -5.16 -12.16 -28.39
C ARG A 298 -6.43 -13.00 -28.49
N GLU A 299 -6.85 -13.34 -29.70
CA GLU A 299 -8.00 -14.20 -29.94
C GLU A 299 -7.79 -15.58 -29.32
N GLN A 300 -6.65 -16.22 -29.56
CA GLN A 300 -6.33 -17.51 -28.96
C GLN A 300 -6.28 -17.43 -27.43
N LEU A 301 -5.71 -16.37 -26.84
CA LEU A 301 -5.71 -16.18 -25.38
C LEU A 301 -7.13 -15.98 -24.84
N ALA A 302 -7.98 -15.24 -25.55
CA ALA A 302 -9.38 -15.04 -25.19
C ALA A 302 -10.18 -16.34 -25.33
N GLU A 303 -9.94 -17.13 -26.37
CA GLU A 303 -10.48 -18.46 -26.56
C GLU A 303 -10.06 -19.42 -25.44
N ASN A 304 -8.77 -19.49 -25.12
CA ASN A 304 -8.25 -20.29 -24.01
C ASN A 304 -8.89 -19.89 -22.68
N ARG A 305 -9.10 -18.58 -22.46
CA ARG A 305 -9.83 -18.08 -21.28
C ARG A 305 -11.30 -18.47 -21.31
N ARG A 306 -11.98 -18.38 -22.45
CA ARG A 306 -13.37 -18.82 -22.64
C ARG A 306 -13.51 -20.32 -22.39
N ARG A 307 -12.69 -21.15 -23.03
CA ARG A 307 -12.62 -22.60 -22.80
C ARG A 307 -12.33 -22.93 -21.34
N SER A 308 -11.43 -22.19 -20.68
CA SER A 308 -11.16 -22.36 -19.25
C SER A 308 -12.33 -21.96 -18.35
N ARG A 309 -13.15 -20.97 -18.75
CA ARG A 309 -14.35 -20.52 -18.02
C ARG A 309 -15.57 -21.43 -18.29
N GLN A 310 -15.71 -21.91 -19.52
CA GLN A 310 -16.70 -22.90 -19.95
C GLN A 310 -16.39 -24.27 -19.34
N SER A 311 -15.11 -24.59 -19.10
CA SER A 311 -14.76 -25.60 -18.12
C SER A 311 -15.24 -25.05 -16.77
N ALA A 312 -16.43 -25.48 -16.34
CA ALA A 312 -17.09 -25.11 -15.09
C ALA A 312 -16.32 -25.63 -13.85
N ARG A 313 -15.00 -25.46 -13.83
CA ARG A 313 -14.15 -25.79 -12.70
C ARG A 313 -14.23 -24.62 -11.73
N GLY A 314 -15.36 -24.57 -11.02
CA GLY A 314 -15.40 -23.98 -9.69
C GLY A 314 -14.36 -24.64 -8.78
N ALA A 315 -14.46 -24.39 -7.48
CA ALA A 315 -13.63 -25.17 -6.56
C ALA A 315 -13.92 -26.66 -6.77
N ARG A 316 -12.87 -27.45 -6.95
CA ARG A 316 -12.97 -28.90 -7.22
C ARG A 316 -12.89 -29.73 -5.94
N TYR A 317 -12.38 -29.12 -4.87
CA TYR A 317 -12.09 -29.76 -3.60
C TYR A 317 -12.54 -28.84 -2.46
N LEU A 318 -13.02 -29.42 -1.36
CA LEU A 318 -13.73 -28.69 -0.31
C LEU A 318 -12.85 -27.63 0.36
N LEU A 319 -11.57 -27.93 0.58
CA LEU A 319 -10.62 -27.08 1.29
C LEU A 319 -9.71 -26.28 0.34
N GLN A 320 -10.01 -26.27 -0.97
CA GLN A 320 -9.22 -25.55 -1.95
C GLN A 320 -9.07 -24.06 -1.58
N GLY A 321 -7.83 -23.63 -1.35
CA GLY A 321 -7.48 -22.25 -0.98
C GLY A 321 -7.28 -22.00 0.51
N LEU A 322 -7.60 -22.97 1.39
CA LEU A 322 -7.46 -22.86 2.84
C LEU A 322 -6.26 -23.66 3.39
N VAL A 323 -5.86 -24.73 2.69
CA VAL A 323 -4.81 -25.65 3.16
C VAL A 323 -3.41 -25.12 2.90
N VAL A 324 -2.58 -25.10 3.94
CA VAL A 324 -1.18 -24.64 3.93
C VAL A 324 -0.27 -25.65 4.63
N CYS A 325 0.99 -25.70 4.22
CA CYS A 325 2.02 -26.50 4.87
C CYS A 325 2.56 -25.76 6.09
N ALA A 326 2.52 -26.37 7.28
CA ALA A 326 3.17 -25.84 8.47
C ALA A 326 4.71 -25.81 8.31
N THR A 327 5.27 -26.87 7.69
CA THR A 327 6.73 -27.02 7.54
C THR A 327 7.37 -25.98 6.62
N CYS A 328 6.77 -25.70 5.46
CA CYS A 328 7.37 -24.79 4.48
C CYS A 328 6.54 -23.53 4.21
N GLY A 329 5.29 -23.42 4.68
CA GLY A 329 4.41 -22.27 4.43
C GLY A 329 3.79 -22.18 3.03
N TYR A 330 4.08 -23.10 2.11
CA TYR A 330 3.42 -23.16 0.81
C TYR A 330 1.99 -23.72 0.91
N ALA A 331 1.11 -23.29 0.00
CA ALA A 331 -0.24 -23.86 -0.10
C ALA A 331 -0.22 -25.30 -0.62
N TYR A 332 -1.23 -26.06 -0.22
CA TYR A 332 -1.56 -27.33 -0.85
C TYR A 332 -2.51 -27.09 -2.02
N TYR A 333 -2.33 -27.84 -3.10
CA TYR A 333 -3.25 -27.89 -4.24
C TYR A 333 -3.83 -29.29 -4.37
N GLY A 334 -5.06 -29.40 -4.89
CA GLY A 334 -5.67 -30.71 -5.12
C GLY A 334 -5.17 -31.35 -6.41
N LYS A 335 -4.73 -32.59 -6.31
CA LYS A 335 -4.13 -33.43 -7.36
C LYS A 335 -4.97 -34.69 -7.52
N ALA A 336 -5.70 -34.78 -8.62
CA ALA A 336 -6.41 -35.99 -9.01
C ALA A 336 -5.43 -37.13 -9.31
N ILE A 337 -5.87 -38.37 -9.07
CA ILE A 337 -5.09 -39.56 -9.38
C ILE A 337 -5.20 -39.83 -10.88
N SER A 338 -4.05 -39.99 -11.55
CA SER A 338 -4.05 -40.32 -12.97
C SER A 338 -4.56 -41.75 -13.19
N LEU A 339 -5.22 -42.01 -14.33
CA LEU A 339 -5.69 -43.37 -14.68
C LEU A 339 -4.54 -44.39 -14.67
N ARG A 340 -3.34 -43.99 -15.09
CA ARG A 340 -2.13 -44.81 -15.02
C ARG A 340 -1.78 -45.18 -13.57
N SER A 341 -1.71 -44.19 -12.69
CA SER A 341 -1.42 -44.42 -11.26
C SER A 341 -2.51 -45.23 -10.57
N ALA A 342 -3.75 -45.12 -11.05
CA ALA A 342 -4.89 -45.85 -10.52
C ALA A 342 -5.10 -47.23 -11.18
N LYS A 343 -4.13 -47.69 -12.00
CA LYS A 343 -4.17 -48.99 -12.72
C LYS A 343 -5.47 -49.18 -13.51
N GLY A 344 -5.88 -48.15 -14.25
CA GLY A 344 -7.08 -48.14 -15.08
C GLY A 344 -8.40 -47.91 -14.34
N ARG A 345 -8.42 -47.94 -13.01
CA ARG A 345 -9.65 -47.75 -12.21
C ARG A 345 -9.79 -46.29 -11.79
N ARG A 346 -10.93 -45.65 -12.03
CA ARG A 346 -11.19 -44.32 -11.43
C ARG A 346 -11.29 -44.48 -9.91
N ARG A 347 -10.70 -43.53 -9.18
CA ARG A 347 -10.77 -43.44 -7.72
C ARG A 347 -11.58 -42.21 -7.37
N ASP A 348 -12.41 -42.32 -6.35
CA ASP A 348 -13.33 -41.25 -5.94
C ASP A 348 -12.67 -40.20 -5.03
N TYR A 349 -11.37 -40.32 -4.79
CA TYR A 349 -10.58 -39.38 -3.99
C TYR A 349 -9.38 -38.83 -4.78
N ALA A 350 -8.91 -37.68 -4.32
CA ALA A 350 -7.71 -37.00 -4.80
C ALA A 350 -6.74 -36.77 -3.64
N TYR A 351 -5.65 -36.06 -3.89
CA TYR A 351 -4.68 -35.68 -2.85
C TYR A 351 -4.53 -34.17 -2.78
N TYR A 352 -4.52 -33.61 -1.57
CA TYR A 352 -3.89 -32.33 -1.33
C TYR A 352 -2.37 -32.54 -1.30
N ARG A 353 -1.65 -31.80 -2.16
CA ARG A 353 -0.19 -31.87 -2.26
C ARG A 353 0.44 -30.49 -2.06
N CYS A 354 1.47 -30.43 -1.21
CA CYS A 354 2.24 -29.20 -0.99
C CYS A 354 2.90 -28.71 -2.28
N CYS A 355 2.72 -27.44 -2.64
CA CYS A 355 3.39 -26.84 -3.81
C CYS A 355 4.93 -26.88 -3.67
N GLY A 356 5.48 -26.84 -2.45
CA GLY A 356 6.92 -26.94 -2.18
C GLY A 356 7.54 -28.29 -2.55
N SER A 357 6.71 -29.35 -2.66
CA SER A 357 7.16 -30.70 -3.01
C SER A 357 7.30 -30.96 -4.51
N ASP A 358 6.94 -29.98 -5.34
CA ASP A 358 6.99 -30.07 -6.80
C ASP A 358 8.35 -29.60 -7.31
N ALA A 359 9.30 -30.53 -7.45
CA ALA A 359 10.67 -30.26 -7.89
C ALA A 359 10.79 -29.42 -9.17
N TYR A 360 9.91 -29.67 -10.15
CA TYR A 360 9.89 -28.94 -11.43
C TYR A 360 9.61 -27.44 -11.27
N ARG A 361 9.03 -27.01 -10.15
CA ARG A 361 8.78 -25.59 -9.84
C ARG A 361 10.01 -24.88 -9.30
N PHE A 362 11.01 -25.61 -8.82
CA PHE A 362 12.21 -25.06 -8.18
C PHE A 362 13.49 -25.62 -8.83
N GLY A 363 13.55 -25.58 -10.15
CA GLY A 363 14.77 -25.94 -10.88
C GLY A 363 15.17 -27.42 -10.76
N GLY A 364 14.24 -28.32 -10.42
CA GLY A 364 14.51 -29.75 -10.27
C GLY A 364 14.77 -30.21 -8.84
N GLN A 365 14.85 -29.30 -7.87
CA GLN A 365 15.01 -29.63 -6.45
C GLN A 365 13.72 -29.41 -5.67
N ARG A 366 13.43 -30.23 -4.65
CA ARG A 366 12.22 -30.04 -3.82
C ARG A 366 12.50 -29.06 -2.70
N ALA A 367 11.65 -28.05 -2.55
CA ALA A 367 11.69 -27.13 -1.43
C ALA A 367 11.01 -27.68 -0.16
N CYS A 368 10.25 -28.78 -0.28
CA CYS A 368 9.55 -29.43 0.82
C CYS A 368 9.38 -30.94 0.57
N THR A 369 9.43 -31.73 1.63
CA THR A 369 9.22 -33.19 1.60
C THR A 369 7.94 -33.63 2.33
N ASN A 370 7.12 -32.68 2.78
CA ASN A 370 5.88 -32.98 3.50
C ASN A 370 4.93 -33.82 2.62
N ALA A 371 4.21 -34.74 3.27
CA ALA A 371 3.36 -35.74 2.66
C ALA A 371 2.14 -35.10 1.96
N GLN A 372 1.62 -35.85 0.98
CA GLN A 372 0.34 -35.54 0.37
C GLN A 372 -0.77 -36.21 1.18
N VAL A 373 -1.86 -35.50 1.41
CA VAL A 373 -2.98 -35.97 2.25
C VAL A 373 -4.19 -36.24 1.37
N ARG A 374 -4.93 -37.32 1.60
CA ARG A 374 -6.11 -37.65 0.80
C ARG A 374 -7.23 -36.62 1.04
N THR A 375 -7.92 -36.24 -0.04
CA THR A 375 -8.98 -35.21 0.04
C THR A 375 -10.16 -35.67 0.87
N ASP A 376 -10.62 -36.92 0.69
CA ASP A 376 -11.77 -37.47 1.44
C ASP A 376 -11.54 -37.43 2.96
N ARG A 377 -10.36 -37.89 3.41
CA ARG A 377 -10.01 -37.91 4.84
C ARG A 377 -9.86 -36.51 5.44
N LEU A 378 -9.19 -35.61 4.74
CA LEU A 378 -8.98 -34.25 5.24
C LEU A 378 -10.28 -33.43 5.21
N ASP A 379 -11.05 -33.53 4.13
CA ASP A 379 -12.32 -32.83 3.95
C ASP A 379 -13.34 -33.28 5.01
N GLU A 380 -13.36 -34.57 5.36
CA GLU A 380 -14.18 -35.14 6.43
C GLU A 380 -13.71 -34.68 7.81
N ALA A 381 -12.42 -34.77 8.12
CA ALA A 381 -11.88 -34.34 9.41
C ALA A 381 -12.14 -32.85 9.68
N VAL A 382 -11.88 -31.98 8.70
CA VAL A 382 -12.12 -30.53 8.86
C VAL A 382 -13.61 -30.23 8.99
N TRP A 383 -14.46 -30.95 8.25
CA TRP A 383 -15.90 -30.78 8.39
C TRP A 383 -16.40 -31.25 9.74
N HIS A 384 -15.91 -32.38 10.26
CA HIS A 384 -16.28 -32.86 11.59
C HIS A 384 -15.92 -31.84 12.68
N GLU A 385 -14.77 -31.17 12.57
CA GLU A 385 -14.40 -30.08 13.47
C GLU A 385 -15.34 -28.86 13.35
N VAL A 386 -15.77 -28.54 12.12
CA VAL A 386 -16.78 -27.49 11.87
C VAL A 386 -18.16 -27.89 12.42
N GLU A 387 -18.59 -29.14 12.22
CA GLU A 387 -19.83 -29.67 12.78
C GLU A 387 -19.78 -29.67 14.30
N ARG A 388 -18.67 -30.08 14.91
CA ARG A 388 -18.48 -30.04 16.36
C ARG A 388 -18.57 -28.62 16.89
N LEU A 389 -17.99 -27.66 16.19
CA LEU A 389 -18.11 -26.24 16.53
C LEU A 389 -19.58 -25.79 16.44
N LEU A 390 -20.31 -26.17 15.40
CA LEU A 390 -21.71 -25.78 15.17
C LEU A 390 -22.72 -26.52 16.08
N ARG A 391 -22.44 -27.76 16.48
CA ARG A 391 -23.31 -28.62 17.32
C ARG A 391 -23.25 -28.26 18.80
N ASP A 392 -22.25 -27.51 19.22
CA ASP A 392 -22.16 -26.94 20.56
C ASP A 392 -22.43 -25.42 20.49
N PRO A 393 -23.69 -25.01 20.19
CA PRO A 393 -24.05 -23.60 20.19
C PRO A 393 -23.86 -23.01 21.58
N ALA A 394 -23.87 -23.81 22.65
CA ALA A 394 -23.50 -23.37 23.99
C ALA A 394 -22.02 -22.98 24.08
N ARG A 395 -21.05 -23.70 23.49
CA ARG A 395 -19.64 -23.24 23.48
C ARG A 395 -19.41 -21.98 22.65
N ILE A 396 -20.09 -21.85 21.51
CA ILE A 396 -20.06 -20.60 20.74
C ILE A 396 -20.73 -19.49 21.56
N ALA A 397 -21.88 -19.76 22.19
CA ALA A 397 -22.68 -18.82 23.00
C ALA A 397 -22.05 -18.48 24.36
N THR A 398 -21.26 -19.36 24.97
CA THR A 398 -20.59 -19.17 26.27
C THR A 398 -19.22 -18.52 26.07
N GLU A 399 -18.47 -18.82 25.00
CA GLU A 399 -17.32 -17.98 24.62
C GLU A 399 -17.80 -16.61 24.10
N HIS A 400 -18.97 -16.56 23.45
CA HIS A 400 -19.69 -15.35 23.10
C HIS A 400 -20.10 -14.56 24.34
N GLU A 401 -20.82 -15.15 25.29
CA GLU A 401 -21.21 -14.52 26.55
C GLU A 401 -19.98 -14.20 27.38
N ARG A 402 -18.90 -14.97 27.35
CA ARG A 402 -17.66 -14.62 28.04
C ARG A 402 -16.94 -13.46 27.37
N ARG A 403 -16.95 -13.32 26.04
CA ARG A 403 -16.36 -12.17 25.33
C ARG A 403 -17.26 -10.94 25.33
N LEU A 404 -18.58 -11.13 25.31
CA LEU A 404 -19.57 -10.08 25.52
C LEU A 404 -19.52 -9.62 26.97
N ALA A 405 -19.46 -10.54 27.93
CA ALA A 405 -19.28 -10.26 29.35
C ALA A 405 -17.86 -9.85 29.69
N ASP A 406 -16.82 -10.14 28.92
CA ASP A 406 -15.50 -9.48 29.09
C ASP A 406 -15.61 -8.06 28.52
N ALA A 407 -16.22 -7.87 27.34
CA ALA A 407 -16.49 -6.54 26.79
C ALA A 407 -17.45 -5.70 27.65
N GLN A 408 -18.34 -6.33 28.43
CA GLN A 408 -19.31 -5.72 29.34
C GLN A 408 -18.79 -5.65 30.79
N ARG A 409 -17.98 -6.61 31.28
CA ARG A 409 -17.28 -6.54 32.59
C ARG A 409 -16.20 -5.48 32.59
N HIS A 410 -15.65 -5.14 31.43
CA HIS A 410 -14.86 -3.93 31.24
C HIS A 410 -15.71 -2.65 31.30
N GLY A 411 -17.04 -2.75 31.50
CA GLY A 411 -17.82 -1.75 32.22
C GLY A 411 -17.68 -0.31 31.75
N VAL A 412 -17.58 -0.09 30.44
CA VAL A 412 -17.79 1.23 29.88
C VAL A 412 -19.06 1.13 29.07
N ASP A 413 -20.03 2.01 29.37
CA ASP A 413 -21.17 2.30 28.49
C ASP A 413 -20.73 2.28 27.03
N ALA A 414 -21.64 1.96 26.09
CA ALA A 414 -21.34 2.05 24.65
C ALA A 414 -20.47 3.28 24.42
N PRO A 415 -19.19 3.12 24.00
CA PRO A 415 -18.22 4.20 24.12
C PRO A 415 -18.85 5.39 23.43
N ASP A 416 -19.06 6.47 24.20
CA ASP A 416 -19.77 7.66 23.73
C ASP A 416 -18.85 8.36 22.74
N LEU A 417 -18.71 7.74 21.57
CA LEU A 417 -17.83 8.16 20.51
C LEU A 417 -18.32 9.50 19.99
N ALA A 418 -19.64 9.68 19.93
CA ALA A 418 -20.27 10.94 19.60
C ALA A 418 -19.91 12.05 20.61
N GLY A 419 -19.98 11.77 21.91
CA GLY A 419 -19.60 12.72 22.96
C GLY A 419 -18.10 12.96 23.04
N ALA A 420 -17.27 11.93 22.88
CA ALA A 420 -15.82 12.05 22.81
C ALA A 420 -15.39 12.87 21.58
N GLU A 421 -15.99 12.63 20.42
CA GLU A 421 -15.79 13.43 19.21
C GLU A 421 -16.31 14.87 19.40
N ALA A 422 -17.44 15.06 20.10
CA ALA A 422 -17.96 16.37 20.44
C ALA A 422 -17.03 17.13 21.42
N GLN A 423 -16.43 16.44 22.39
CA GLN A 423 -15.43 17.01 23.30
C GLN A 423 -14.14 17.35 22.57
N LEU A 424 -13.65 16.47 21.69
CA LEU A 424 -12.50 16.76 20.82
C LEU A 424 -12.77 17.98 19.94
N ALA A 425 -13.97 18.07 19.36
CA ALA A 425 -14.38 19.23 18.57
C ALA A 425 -14.50 20.50 19.42
N LYS A 426 -15.01 20.40 20.66
CA LYS A 426 -15.08 21.52 21.62
C LYS A 426 -13.68 22.00 22.02
N LEU A 427 -12.75 21.09 22.30
CA LEU A 427 -11.36 21.40 22.61
C LEU A 427 -10.63 22.00 21.42
N ARG A 428 -10.85 21.49 20.20
CA ARG A 428 -10.30 22.08 18.96
C ARG A 428 -10.86 23.47 18.69
N ARG A 429 -12.16 23.70 18.89
CA ARG A 429 -12.76 25.05 18.84
C ARG A 429 -12.23 25.97 19.93
N GLY A 430 -12.01 25.45 21.14
CA GLY A 430 -11.38 26.17 22.24
C GLY A 430 -9.95 26.58 21.93
N LEU A 431 -9.16 25.67 21.34
CA LEU A 431 -7.82 25.94 20.85
C LEU A 431 -7.83 26.98 19.73
N GLY A 432 -8.78 26.89 18.78
CA GLY A 432 -9.00 27.89 17.74
C GLY A 432 -9.26 29.28 18.33
N ARG A 433 -10.25 29.40 19.23
CA ARG A 433 -10.55 30.68 19.91
C ARG A 433 -9.38 31.23 20.71
N LEU A 434 -8.61 30.37 21.38
CA LEU A 434 -7.43 30.80 22.12
C LEU A 434 -6.35 31.34 21.17
N ILE A 435 -6.18 30.69 20.00
CA ILE A 435 -5.27 31.14 18.93
C ILE A 435 -5.76 32.47 18.34
N ASP A 436 -7.07 32.63 18.12
CA ASP A 436 -7.66 33.86 17.61
C ASP A 436 -7.50 35.01 18.62
N SER A 437 -7.76 34.78 19.91
CA SER A 437 -7.55 35.79 20.96
C SER A 437 -6.08 36.19 21.14
N TYR A 438 -5.14 35.26 20.95
CA TYR A 438 -3.71 35.60 20.91
C TYR A 438 -3.36 36.39 19.64
N ALA A 439 -3.93 36.02 18.49
CA ALA A 439 -3.73 36.71 17.21
C ALA A 439 -4.32 38.14 17.21
N GLU A 440 -5.38 38.38 17.97
CA GLU A 440 -6.01 39.68 18.18
C GLU A 440 -5.33 40.51 19.29
N GLY A 441 -4.31 39.97 19.96
CA GLY A 441 -3.56 40.66 21.01
C GLY A 441 -4.29 40.76 22.36
N LEU A 442 -5.37 39.99 22.55
CA LEU A 442 -6.17 39.98 23.78
C LEU A 442 -5.54 39.18 24.92
N ILE A 443 -4.50 38.39 24.63
CA ILE A 443 -3.82 37.50 25.59
C ILE A 443 -2.30 37.59 25.36
N GLU A 444 -1.56 37.78 26.44
CA GLU A 444 -0.09 37.77 26.48
C GLU A 444 0.49 36.36 26.32
N ARG A 445 1.72 36.26 25.78
CA ARG A 445 2.40 34.98 25.52
C ARG A 445 2.50 34.09 26.77
N ALA A 446 2.82 34.69 27.92
CA ALA A 446 2.98 33.99 29.19
C ALA A 446 1.69 33.29 29.66
N GLU A 447 0.52 33.82 29.28
CA GLU A 447 -0.77 33.21 29.60
C GLU A 447 -1.24 32.24 28.51
N PHE A 448 -0.80 32.45 27.26
CA PHE A 448 -1.18 31.63 26.11
C PHE A 448 -0.49 30.27 26.09
N GLU A 449 0.83 30.21 26.30
CA GLU A 449 1.64 28.99 26.26
C GLU A 449 1.10 27.86 27.17
N PRO A 450 0.89 28.08 28.49
CA PRO A 450 0.40 27.02 29.36
C PRO A 450 -1.02 26.54 29.01
N ARG A 451 -1.88 27.45 28.51
CA ARG A 451 -3.26 27.12 28.11
C ARG A 451 -3.29 26.30 26.82
N VAL A 452 -2.44 26.61 25.83
CA VAL A 452 -2.29 25.82 24.60
C VAL A 452 -1.71 24.45 24.89
N ALA A 453 -0.66 24.37 25.71
CA ALA A 453 -0.03 23.10 26.07
C ALA A 453 -1.05 22.16 26.74
N GLY A 454 -1.82 22.67 27.71
CA GLY A 454 -2.87 21.90 28.37
C GLY A 454 -3.98 21.45 27.41
N LEU A 455 -4.41 22.31 26.46
CA LEU A 455 -5.41 21.93 25.46
C LEU A 455 -4.89 20.89 24.46
N ARG A 456 -3.63 21.00 24.00
CA ARG A 456 -3.01 20.04 23.07
C ARG A 456 -2.81 18.67 23.72
N GLN A 457 -2.37 18.63 24.98
CA GLN A 457 -2.26 17.39 25.74
C GLN A 457 -3.62 16.70 25.87
N ARG A 458 -4.67 17.47 26.19
CA ARG A 458 -6.04 16.94 26.27
C ARG A 458 -6.52 16.43 24.91
N ILE A 459 -6.26 17.17 23.83
CA ILE A 459 -6.59 16.76 22.44
C ILE A 459 -5.91 15.43 22.09
N GLY A 460 -4.61 15.29 22.35
CA GLY A 460 -3.87 14.05 22.08
C GLY A 460 -4.40 12.86 22.90
N GLY A 461 -4.78 13.10 24.16
CA GLY A 461 -5.47 12.10 25.00
C GLY A 461 -6.79 11.65 24.39
N TRP A 462 -7.65 12.60 24.01
CA TRP A 462 -8.94 12.31 23.38
C TRP A 462 -8.81 11.64 22.00
N GLU A 463 -7.81 12.00 21.19
CA GLU A 463 -7.55 11.36 19.89
C GLU A 463 -7.14 9.89 20.04
N THR A 464 -6.30 9.61 21.05
CA THR A 464 -5.89 8.24 21.38
C THR A 464 -7.08 7.43 21.88
N GLN A 465 -7.91 8.03 22.73
CA GLN A 465 -9.12 7.42 23.27
C GLN A 465 -10.17 7.15 22.17
N ILE A 466 -10.42 8.10 21.28
CA ILE A 466 -11.32 7.93 20.11
C ILE A 466 -10.83 6.82 19.19
N ARG A 467 -9.51 6.73 18.98
CA ARG A 467 -8.93 5.65 18.17
C ARG A 467 -9.15 4.28 18.80
N ALA A 468 -8.87 4.15 20.10
CA ALA A 468 -9.14 2.93 20.85
C ALA A 468 -10.64 2.55 20.81
N MET A 469 -11.53 3.53 21.03
CA MET A 469 -12.99 3.33 20.95
C MET A 469 -13.45 2.92 19.55
N ARG A 470 -12.88 3.48 18.48
CA ARG A 470 -13.22 3.11 17.09
C ARG A 470 -12.75 1.69 16.75
N ASP A 471 -11.54 1.33 17.16
CA ASP A 471 -11.02 -0.02 16.97
C ASP A 471 -11.86 -1.04 17.75
N GLU A 472 -12.32 -0.67 18.95
CA GLU A 472 -13.25 -1.46 19.76
C GLU A 472 -14.64 -1.59 19.12
N VAL A 473 -15.23 -0.49 18.64
CA VAL A 473 -16.52 -0.50 17.93
C VAL A 473 -16.42 -1.34 16.66
N ALA A 474 -15.36 -1.18 15.86
CA ALA A 474 -15.16 -1.97 14.64
C ALA A 474 -15.01 -3.47 14.94
N LEU A 475 -14.30 -3.82 16.02
CA LEU A 475 -14.21 -5.19 16.50
C LEU A 475 -15.59 -5.71 16.95
N ARG A 476 -16.35 -4.94 17.74
CA ARG A 476 -17.70 -5.27 18.19
C ARG A 476 -18.69 -5.44 17.02
N THR A 477 -18.68 -4.54 16.02
CA THR A 477 -19.54 -4.64 14.83
C THR A 477 -19.16 -5.85 13.97
N THR A 478 -17.86 -6.11 13.79
CA THR A 478 -17.39 -7.30 13.05
C THR A 478 -17.82 -8.58 13.76
N LEU A 479 -17.68 -8.62 15.08
CA LEU A 479 -18.14 -9.74 15.90
C LEU A 479 -19.66 -9.88 15.83
N SER A 480 -20.43 -8.81 16.04
CA SER A 480 -21.90 -8.82 16.01
C SER A 480 -22.46 -9.23 14.64
N LEU A 481 -21.84 -8.81 13.53
CA LEU A 481 -22.22 -9.28 12.18
C LEU A 481 -21.94 -10.76 11.98
N VAL A 482 -20.78 -11.23 12.46
CA VAL A 482 -20.42 -12.66 12.42
C VAL A 482 -21.35 -13.48 13.32
N ILE A 483 -21.74 -12.94 14.47
CA ILE A 483 -22.63 -13.55 15.47
C ILE A 483 -24.08 -13.58 14.99
N GLY A 484 -24.66 -12.47 14.52
CA GLY A 484 -26.04 -12.46 14.01
C GLY A 484 -26.21 -13.36 12.78
N GLN A 485 -25.16 -13.45 11.95
CA GLN A 485 -25.11 -14.46 10.89
C GLN A 485 -24.97 -15.88 11.44
N LEU A 486 -24.25 -16.10 12.53
CA LEU A 486 -24.09 -17.40 13.19
C LEU A 486 -25.32 -17.85 13.97
N GLU A 487 -26.08 -16.98 14.63
CA GLU A 487 -27.29 -17.31 15.40
C GLU A 487 -28.48 -17.61 14.50
N ASP A 488 -28.69 -16.78 13.47
CA ASP A 488 -29.69 -17.07 12.44
C ASP A 488 -29.32 -18.33 11.65
N PHE A 489 -28.04 -18.65 11.57
CA PHE A 489 -27.56 -19.83 10.87
C PHE A 489 -27.57 -21.09 11.74
N ALA A 490 -27.15 -21.02 13.01
CA ALA A 490 -27.22 -22.11 13.98
C ALA A 490 -28.67 -22.56 14.19
N ARG A 491 -29.62 -21.61 14.29
CA ARG A 491 -31.06 -21.91 14.30
C ARG A 491 -31.55 -22.60 13.03
N ARG A 492 -31.02 -22.21 11.86
CA ARG A 492 -31.39 -22.82 10.56
C ARG A 492 -30.69 -24.16 10.27
N VAL A 493 -29.57 -24.43 10.95
CA VAL A 493 -28.67 -25.55 10.63
C VAL A 493 -28.66 -26.64 11.69
N HIS A 494 -29.04 -26.39 12.95
CA HIS A 494 -29.17 -27.42 13.98
C HIS A 494 -30.00 -28.63 13.51
N ASP A 495 -31.05 -28.39 12.73
CA ASP A 495 -31.94 -29.43 12.20
C ASP A 495 -31.50 -30.01 10.83
N ARG A 496 -30.48 -29.43 10.16
CA ARG A 496 -30.12 -29.74 8.76
C ARG A 496 -28.62 -29.88 8.45
N VAL A 497 -27.70 -29.83 9.43
CA VAL A 497 -26.23 -30.02 9.21
C VAL A 497 -25.92 -31.27 8.38
N ALA A 498 -26.66 -32.36 8.61
CA ALA A 498 -26.43 -33.65 7.96
C ALA A 498 -26.78 -33.67 6.46
N GLU A 499 -27.62 -32.73 5.99
CA GLU A 499 -28.12 -32.67 4.59
C GLU A 499 -27.54 -31.48 3.79
N VAL A 500 -26.46 -30.87 4.30
CA VAL A 500 -25.86 -29.69 3.63
C VAL A 500 -25.17 -30.11 2.34
N ASP A 501 -25.56 -29.47 1.22
CA ASP A 501 -24.94 -29.72 -0.08
C ASP A 501 -23.45 -29.30 -0.11
N TRP A 502 -22.70 -29.79 -1.10
CA TRP A 502 -21.26 -29.55 -1.17
C TRP A 502 -20.89 -28.05 -1.21
N ARG A 503 -21.73 -27.20 -1.83
CA ARG A 503 -21.49 -25.76 -1.96
C ARG A 503 -21.65 -25.05 -0.62
N ALA A 504 -22.76 -25.30 0.07
CA ALA A 504 -23.02 -24.75 1.39
C ALA A 504 -21.98 -25.25 2.41
N ARG A 505 -21.58 -26.53 2.35
CA ARG A 505 -20.48 -27.08 3.17
C ARG A 505 -19.20 -26.28 2.99
N ARG A 506 -18.86 -25.95 1.74
CA ARG A 506 -17.67 -25.15 1.40
C ARG A 506 -17.78 -23.71 1.89
N ASP A 507 -18.92 -23.06 1.70
CA ASP A 507 -19.09 -21.66 2.10
C ASP A 507 -19.03 -21.52 3.63
N LEU A 508 -19.60 -22.48 4.36
CA LEU A 508 -19.47 -22.60 5.81
C LEU A 508 -18.02 -22.69 6.27
N ILE A 509 -17.27 -23.62 5.68
CA ILE A 509 -15.85 -23.78 6.01
C ILE A 509 -15.10 -22.48 5.72
N ARG A 510 -15.38 -21.78 4.62
CA ARG A 510 -14.70 -20.51 4.31
C ARG A 510 -15.09 -19.38 5.26
N MET A 511 -16.30 -19.42 5.81
CA MET A 511 -16.75 -18.46 6.81
C MET A 511 -16.07 -18.70 8.16
N LEU A 512 -16.00 -19.95 8.62
CA LEU A 512 -15.56 -20.30 9.98
C LEU A 512 -14.06 -20.61 10.09
N VAL A 513 -13.47 -21.19 9.05
CA VAL A 513 -12.05 -21.61 9.06
C VAL A 513 -11.19 -20.50 8.43
N LYS A 514 -10.18 -20.05 9.18
CA LYS A 514 -9.15 -19.11 8.72
C LYS A 514 -8.18 -19.81 7.78
N ARG A 515 -7.66 -20.97 8.19
CA ARG A 515 -6.76 -21.84 7.40
C ARG A 515 -6.65 -23.22 8.02
N VAL A 516 -6.19 -24.19 7.22
CA VAL A 516 -5.87 -25.54 7.67
C VAL A 516 -4.37 -25.76 7.48
N GLU A 517 -3.64 -26.01 8.55
CA GLU A 517 -2.19 -26.21 8.55
C GLU A 517 -1.91 -27.72 8.60
N ILE A 518 -1.15 -28.22 7.63
CA ILE A 518 -0.69 -29.61 7.57
C ILE A 518 0.79 -29.62 7.95
N ASP A 519 1.12 -30.25 9.08
CA ASP A 519 2.50 -30.62 9.40
C ASP A 519 2.78 -32.07 8.99
N ARG A 520 3.85 -32.70 9.50
CA ARG A 520 4.23 -34.06 9.14
C ARG A 520 3.27 -35.10 9.71
N ASP A 521 2.86 -34.92 10.96
CA ASP A 521 2.13 -35.92 11.73
C ASP A 521 0.72 -35.44 12.14
N ASP A 522 0.47 -34.14 12.12
CA ASP A 522 -0.77 -33.52 12.58
C ASP A 522 -1.34 -32.49 11.59
N VAL A 523 -2.64 -32.26 11.75
CA VAL A 523 -3.41 -31.25 11.00
C VAL A 523 -4.04 -30.31 12.02
N ASN A 524 -3.71 -29.03 11.90
CA ASN A 524 -4.24 -27.98 12.75
C ASN A 524 -5.28 -27.14 11.98
N VAL A 525 -6.52 -27.09 12.48
CA VAL A 525 -7.60 -26.27 11.90
C VAL A 525 -7.67 -24.95 12.66
N VAL A 526 -7.21 -23.88 12.01
CA VAL A 526 -7.25 -22.53 12.60
C VAL A 526 -8.59 -21.91 12.26
N PHE A 527 -9.47 -21.78 13.25
CA PHE A 527 -10.74 -21.11 13.12
C PHE A 527 -10.58 -19.58 13.14
N ARG A 528 -11.60 -18.86 12.66
CA ARG A 528 -11.68 -17.40 12.81
C ARG A 528 -12.16 -16.99 14.19
N ILE A 529 -12.76 -17.93 14.92
CA ILE A 529 -13.25 -17.81 16.29
C ILE A 529 -12.55 -18.92 17.07
N ASP A 530 -11.70 -18.58 18.03
CA ASP A 530 -11.02 -19.58 18.85
C ASP A 530 -12.00 -20.15 19.90
N PRO A 531 -12.30 -21.47 19.89
CA PRO A 531 -13.02 -22.08 21.00
C PRO A 531 -12.07 -22.17 22.21
N ALA A 532 -12.52 -21.73 23.38
CA ALA A 532 -11.76 -21.87 24.62
C ALA A 532 -11.40 -23.35 24.90
N PRO A 533 -10.24 -23.60 25.55
CA PRO A 533 -9.93 -24.95 26.02
C PRO A 533 -10.98 -25.42 27.03
N PRO A 534 -11.25 -26.74 27.11
CA PRO A 534 -12.23 -27.28 28.05
C PRO A 534 -11.89 -26.87 29.50
N PRO A 535 -12.89 -26.63 30.37
CA PRO A 535 -12.65 -26.27 31.75
C PRO A 535 -11.83 -27.38 32.44
N PRO A 536 -10.86 -27.01 33.31
CA PRO A 536 -10.11 -28.01 34.07
C PRO A 536 -11.09 -28.81 34.93
N GLY A 537 -11.07 -30.13 34.78
CA GLY A 537 -11.82 -31.03 35.64
C GLY A 537 -11.44 -30.83 37.12
N PRO A 538 -12.27 -31.29 38.07
CA PRO A 538 -12.05 -31.06 39.50
C PRO A 538 -10.66 -31.56 39.89
N ARG A 539 -9.78 -30.63 40.25
CA ARG A 539 -8.45 -30.91 40.78
C ARG A 539 -8.63 -31.44 42.20
N SER A 540 -8.29 -32.71 42.42
CA SER A 540 -7.98 -33.19 43.77
C SER A 540 -6.81 -32.40 44.32
N ALA A 541 -6.95 -31.97 45.56
CA ALA A 541 -6.01 -31.12 46.29
C ALA A 541 -4.59 -31.72 46.31
N GLY A 542 -3.60 -30.87 46.05
CA GLY A 542 -2.17 -31.20 46.10
C GLY A 542 -1.35 -30.02 45.54
N GLU A 543 -0.83 -29.23 46.47
CA GLU A 543 0.00 -28.02 46.31
C GLU A 543 1.24 -28.28 45.39
N GLY A 544 1.82 -27.33 44.66
CA GLY A 544 1.71 -25.88 44.74
C GLY A 544 2.29 -25.15 43.51
N ASN A 545 2.28 -23.82 43.64
CA ASN A 545 2.62 -22.79 42.66
C ASN A 545 3.90 -23.01 41.84
N ILE A 546 3.80 -22.86 40.51
CA ILE A 546 4.92 -22.42 39.67
C ILE A 546 4.46 -21.26 38.78
N LEU A 547 5.15 -20.14 38.97
CA LEU A 547 4.99 -18.83 38.34
C LEU A 547 5.07 -18.89 36.80
N GLN A 548 4.22 -18.11 36.13
CA GLN A 548 4.26 -17.93 34.67
C GLN A 548 5.43 -17.03 34.27
N GLY A 549 6.50 -17.66 33.77
CA GLY A 549 7.58 -17.03 33.01
C GLY A 549 7.80 -17.79 31.69
N CYS A 550 7.96 -17.04 30.61
CA CYS A 550 8.25 -17.50 29.24
C CYS A 550 9.25 -18.68 29.15
N GLY A 551 8.91 -19.71 28.37
CA GLY A 551 9.89 -20.75 27.99
C GLY A 551 9.33 -21.84 27.08
N ARG A 552 9.89 -21.96 25.88
CA ARG A 552 9.72 -23.13 24.99
C ARG A 552 10.16 -24.41 25.74
N ARG A 553 9.33 -25.47 25.72
CA ARG A 553 9.64 -26.91 25.46
C ARG A 553 8.69 -27.86 26.24
N GLY A 554 8.13 -28.85 25.53
CA GLY A 554 8.16 -30.27 25.93
C GLY A 554 7.02 -30.90 26.75
N PHE A 555 6.17 -31.70 26.06
CA PHE A 555 5.44 -32.93 26.49
C PHE A 555 4.25 -32.83 27.49
N PRO A 556 3.31 -33.83 27.57
CA PRO A 556 3.25 -35.14 26.92
C PRO A 556 1.97 -35.48 26.13
N LEU A 557 2.08 -36.61 25.42
CA LEU A 557 1.14 -37.26 24.51
C LEU A 557 -0.13 -37.80 25.18
N THR A 558 -1.27 -37.63 24.53
CA THR A 558 -2.34 -38.64 24.53
C THR A 558 -2.33 -39.35 23.19
N ARG A 559 -1.82 -40.59 23.20
CA ARG A 559 -1.75 -41.50 22.06
C ARG A 559 -3.15 -41.90 21.60
N GLN A 560 -3.48 -41.64 20.34
CA GLN A 560 -4.29 -42.57 19.55
C GLN A 560 -3.50 -42.95 18.30
N CYS A 561 -2.88 -44.12 18.36
CA CYS A 561 -2.17 -44.71 17.23
C CYS A 561 -3.17 -45.18 16.18
N VAL A 562 -3.10 -44.62 14.97
CA VAL A 562 -3.62 -45.27 13.76
C VAL A 562 -2.40 -45.72 12.95
N PRO A 563 -2.20 -47.03 12.73
CA PRO A 563 -0.97 -47.53 12.12
C PRO A 563 -0.92 -47.21 10.62
N PRO A 564 0.25 -46.84 10.07
CA PRO A 564 0.46 -46.77 8.64
C PRO A 564 0.62 -48.18 8.07
N ARG A 565 -0.31 -48.64 7.24
CA ARG A 565 -0.07 -49.83 6.42
C ARG A 565 0.91 -49.50 5.32
N THR A 566 2.07 -50.14 5.38
CA THR A 566 3.03 -50.35 4.30
C THR A 566 2.37 -50.88 3.04
N ARG A 567 2.54 -50.18 1.91
CA ARG A 567 3.22 -50.67 0.70
C ARG A 567 3.42 -49.54 -0.30
#